data_AF-A0A6A0JLP5-F1
#
_entry.id   AF-A0A6A0JLP5-F1
#
_cell.length_a   1.000
_cell.length_b   1.000
_cell.length_c   1.000
_cell.angle_alpha   90.00
_cell.angle_beta   90.00
_cell.angle_gamma   90.00
#
_symmetry.space_group_name_H-M   'P 1'
#
loop_
_entity.id
_entity.type
_entity.pdbx_description
1 polymer ?
#
loop_
_entity_poly.entity_id
_entity_poly.type
_entity_poly.pdbx_seq_one_letter_code
_entity_poly.pdbx_strand_id
1 'polypeptide(L)'
;MNLTKTVIDLILHVFSASKPQKKRLRDICIGQQAAEKAIKGYLYYRGSEDVWGNSLIDLCEDAKLFDMFFDTVKSEARQLDKYYYITRYPEFLPSGPSYDAFQIEDSERAIELSRIIVDFVAERVE
;
A
#
# COMPACT_ATOMS: atom_id res chain seq x y z
N MET A 1 8.67 22.00 1.63
CA MET A 1 7.91 21.13 2.56
C MET A 1 7.18 20.14 1.66
N ASN A 2 7.80 18.97 1.42
CA ASN A 2 7.29 17.99 0.44
C ASN A 2 5.99 17.39 0.97
N LEU A 3 4.88 17.73 0.32
CA LEU A 3 3.53 17.25 0.65
C LEU A 3 3.47 15.72 0.76
N THR A 4 4.28 15.02 -0.04
CA THR A 4 4.44 13.56 0.02
C THR A 4 5.05 13.09 1.33
N LYS A 5 6.12 13.71 1.82
CA LYS A 5 6.75 13.37 3.11
C LYS A 5 5.79 13.56 4.29
N THR A 6 4.99 14.63 4.26
CA THR A 6 3.96 14.88 5.28
C THR A 6 2.83 13.85 5.24
N VAL A 7 2.39 13.43 4.04
CA VAL A 7 1.36 12.38 3.90
C VAL A 7 1.90 11.02 4.39
N ILE A 8 3.17 10.72 4.11
CA ILE A 8 3.85 9.49 4.56
C ILE A 8 4.01 9.48 6.09
N ASP A 9 4.46 10.59 6.68
CA ASP A 9 4.57 10.73 8.14
C ASP A 9 3.21 10.65 8.83
N LEU A 10 2.15 11.19 8.21
CA LEU A 10 0.78 11.07 8.72
C LEU A 10 0.32 9.61 8.71
N ILE A 11 0.60 8.89 7.62
CA ILE A 11 0.29 7.47 7.46
C ILE A 11 1.03 6.64 8.52
N LEU A 12 2.33 6.87 8.72
CA LEU A 12 3.16 6.25 9.76
C LEU A 12 2.67 6.55 11.18
N HIS A 13 2.22 7.78 11.43
CA HIS A 13 1.66 8.16 12.73
C HIS A 13 0.34 7.42 13.04
N VAL A 14 -0.53 7.24 12.04
CA VAL A 14 -1.78 6.49 12.17
C VAL A 14 -1.54 5.02 12.56
N PHE A 15 -0.46 4.39 12.05
CA PHE A 15 -0.06 3.03 12.45
C PHE A 15 0.32 2.91 13.95
N SER A 16 0.80 3.99 14.57
CA SER A 16 1.26 3.98 15.96
C SER A 16 0.14 4.04 17.01
N ALA A 17 -1.03 4.61 16.66
CA ALA A 17 -2.00 5.11 17.65
C ALA A 17 -3.11 4.12 18.11
N SER A 18 -3.07 2.83 17.73
CA SER A 18 -4.23 1.92 17.85
C SER A 18 -4.06 0.74 18.83
N LYS A 19 -5.14 0.40 19.57
CA LYS A 19 -5.22 -0.70 20.56
C LYS A 19 -4.96 -2.12 19.96
N PRO A 20 -4.36 -3.06 20.72
CA PRO A 20 -3.68 -4.26 20.20
C PRO A 20 -4.55 -5.31 19.47
N GLN A 21 -5.79 -5.55 19.91
CA GLN A 21 -6.65 -6.59 19.29
C GLN A 21 -7.27 -6.18 17.93
N LYS A 22 -7.51 -4.87 17.72
CA LYS A 22 -8.05 -4.30 16.46
C LYS A 22 -6.95 -3.73 15.53
N LYS A 23 -5.67 -4.01 15.81
CA LYS A 23 -4.54 -3.44 15.05
C LYS A 23 -4.33 -4.16 13.70
N ARG A 24 -4.25 -5.50 13.76
CA ARG A 24 -3.83 -6.37 12.64
C ARG A 24 -4.49 -6.07 11.30
N LEU A 25 -5.82 -6.20 11.21
CA LEU A 25 -6.55 -6.02 9.95
C LEU A 25 -6.46 -4.58 9.41
N ARG A 26 -6.49 -3.58 10.32
CA ARG A 26 -6.42 -2.18 9.92
C ARG A 26 -5.05 -1.83 9.37
N ASP A 27 -4.00 -2.30 10.02
CA ASP A 27 -2.64 -2.03 9.61
C ASP A 27 -2.38 -2.63 8.21
N ILE A 28 -2.87 -3.84 7.95
CA ILE A 28 -2.76 -4.45 6.61
C ILE A 28 -3.50 -3.60 5.56
N CYS A 29 -4.74 -3.19 5.85
CA CYS A 29 -5.54 -2.40 4.91
C CYS A 29 -4.93 -1.02 4.66
N ILE A 30 -4.42 -0.36 5.69
CA ILE A 30 -3.77 0.95 5.56
C ILE A 30 -2.47 0.82 4.80
N GLY A 31 -1.69 -0.25 5.00
CA GLY A 31 -0.46 -0.50 4.25
C GLY A 31 -0.70 -0.64 2.75
N GLN A 32 -1.69 -1.43 2.35
CA GLN A 32 -2.05 -1.53 0.94
C GLN A 32 -2.51 -0.18 0.37
N GLN A 33 -3.37 0.54 1.09
CA GLN A 33 -3.88 1.84 0.64
C GLN A 33 -2.79 2.91 0.55
N ALA A 34 -1.84 2.92 1.48
CA ALA A 34 -0.72 3.84 1.48
C ALA A 34 0.14 3.65 0.22
N ALA A 35 0.48 2.40 -0.11
CA ALA A 35 1.17 2.08 -1.36
C ALA A 35 0.37 2.51 -2.60
N GLU A 36 -0.95 2.29 -2.61
CA GLU A 36 -1.82 2.70 -3.73
C GLU A 36 -1.77 4.21 -3.94
N LYS A 37 -1.93 4.99 -2.87
CA LYS A 37 -1.93 6.45 -2.96
C LYS A 37 -0.56 7.01 -3.30
N ALA A 38 0.53 6.38 -2.87
CA ALA A 38 1.88 6.78 -3.26
C ALA A 38 2.07 6.64 -4.78
N ILE A 39 1.81 5.45 -5.35
CA ILE A 39 2.00 5.21 -6.79
C ILE A 39 1.07 6.10 -7.62
N LYS A 40 -0.21 6.26 -7.21
CA LYS A 40 -1.11 7.20 -7.88
C LYS A 40 -0.60 8.64 -7.81
N GLY A 41 -0.08 9.06 -6.66
CA GLY A 41 0.55 10.37 -6.48
C GLY A 41 1.71 10.59 -7.44
N TYR A 42 2.55 9.57 -7.66
CA TYR A 42 3.61 9.61 -8.67
C TYR A 42 3.04 9.78 -10.09
N LEU A 43 2.03 9.00 -10.47
CA LEU A 43 1.41 9.10 -11.80
C LEU A 43 0.80 10.48 -12.06
N TYR A 44 0.13 11.07 -11.07
CA TYR A 44 -0.36 12.44 -11.14
C TYR A 44 0.80 13.46 -11.23
N TYR A 45 1.87 13.28 -10.46
CA TYR A 45 3.06 14.13 -10.53
C TYR A 45 3.71 14.11 -11.93
N ARG A 46 3.67 12.96 -12.62
CA ARG A 46 4.17 12.81 -13.99
C ARG A 46 3.20 13.32 -15.07
N GLY A 47 2.04 13.84 -14.69
CA GLY A 47 1.08 14.47 -15.60
C GLY A 47 -0.03 13.55 -16.13
N SER A 48 -0.25 12.39 -15.49
CA SER A 48 -1.41 11.56 -15.81
C SER A 48 -2.69 12.24 -15.31
N GLU A 49 -3.66 12.47 -16.19
CA GLU A 49 -4.93 13.14 -15.81
C GLU A 49 -5.89 12.19 -15.08
N ASP A 50 -5.86 10.91 -15.45
CA ASP A 50 -6.81 9.90 -14.99
C ASP A 50 -6.07 8.62 -14.57
N VAL A 51 -5.99 8.39 -13.25
CA VAL A 51 -5.35 7.18 -12.70
C VAL A 51 -6.40 6.28 -12.06
N TRP A 52 -6.70 5.16 -12.72
CA TRP A 52 -7.74 4.23 -12.34
C TRP A 52 -7.18 2.90 -11.81
N GLY A 53 -8.05 2.10 -11.19
CA GLY A 53 -7.69 0.80 -10.65
C GLY A 53 -7.10 0.87 -9.25
N ASN A 54 -7.06 -0.29 -8.58
CA ASN A 54 -6.54 -0.43 -7.21
C ASN A 54 -5.49 -1.54 -7.10
N SER A 55 -5.16 -2.20 -8.22
CA SER A 55 -4.05 -3.13 -8.27
C SER A 55 -2.76 -2.33 -8.30
N LEU A 56 -1.91 -2.53 -7.31
CA LEU A 56 -0.58 -1.95 -7.25
C LEU A 56 0.28 -2.44 -8.40
N ILE A 57 0.07 -3.68 -8.87
CA ILE A 57 0.80 -4.21 -10.03
C ILE A 57 0.49 -3.42 -11.30
N ASP A 58 -0.80 -3.18 -11.57
CA ASP A 58 -1.22 -2.43 -12.76
C ASP A 58 -0.73 -0.99 -12.67
N LEU A 59 -0.85 -0.35 -11.50
CA LEU A 59 -0.32 0.99 -11.25
C LEU A 59 1.20 1.06 -11.42
N CYS A 60 1.95 0.02 -11.03
CA CYS A 60 3.38 -0.06 -11.29
C CYS A 60 3.70 -0.20 -12.79
N GLU A 61 2.89 -0.95 -13.56
CA GLU A 61 3.07 -1.03 -15.02
C GLU A 61 2.81 0.31 -15.71
N ASP A 62 1.79 1.04 -15.28
CA ASP A 62 1.55 2.40 -15.77
C ASP A 62 2.71 3.34 -15.41
N ALA A 63 3.21 3.24 -14.17
CA ALA A 63 4.34 4.06 -13.71
C ALA A 63 5.65 3.72 -14.44
N LYS A 64 5.82 2.47 -14.88
CA LYS A 64 6.97 2.03 -15.69
C LYS A 64 7.09 2.74 -17.03
N LEU A 65 6.00 3.28 -17.57
CA LEU A 65 6.03 4.11 -18.78
C LEU A 65 6.83 5.41 -18.56
N PHE A 66 6.94 5.87 -17.31
CA PHE A 66 7.67 7.07 -16.93
C PHE A 66 9.02 6.78 -16.27
N ASP A 67 9.12 5.69 -15.51
CA ASP A 67 10.33 5.24 -14.85
C ASP A 67 10.37 3.70 -14.76
N MET A 68 11.28 3.08 -15.52
CA MET A 68 11.44 1.63 -15.58
C MET A 68 11.79 0.99 -14.22
N PHE A 69 12.33 1.76 -13.27
CA PHE A 69 12.66 1.26 -11.93
C PHE A 69 11.43 0.80 -11.15
N PHE A 70 10.20 1.16 -11.53
CA PHE A 70 9.00 0.63 -10.87
C PHE A 70 8.88 -0.90 -10.95
N ASP A 71 9.62 -1.56 -11.84
CA ASP A 71 9.71 -3.02 -11.87
C ASP A 71 10.40 -3.61 -10.62
N THR A 72 11.28 -2.84 -9.94
CA THR A 72 12.01 -3.31 -8.75
C THR A 72 11.13 -3.48 -7.53
N VAL A 73 10.00 -2.74 -7.45
CA VAL A 73 9.03 -2.81 -6.33
C VAL A 73 7.77 -3.60 -6.68
N LYS A 74 7.71 -4.17 -7.90
CA LYS A 74 6.54 -4.89 -8.39
C LYS A 74 6.27 -6.18 -7.62
N SER A 75 7.29 -6.79 -7.04
CA SER A 75 7.17 -8.02 -6.26
C SER A 75 6.47 -7.77 -4.91
N GLU A 76 6.76 -6.62 -4.31
CA GLU A 76 6.21 -6.11 -3.07
C GLU A 76 4.76 -5.64 -3.28
N ALA A 77 4.53 -4.90 -4.37
CA ALA A 77 3.20 -4.52 -4.83
C ALA A 77 2.28 -5.74 -5.01
N ARG A 78 2.78 -6.80 -5.65
CA ARG A 78 2.03 -8.06 -5.84
C ARG A 78 1.70 -8.76 -4.52
N GLN A 79 2.59 -8.70 -3.54
CA GLN A 79 2.31 -9.27 -2.21
C GLN A 79 1.22 -8.48 -1.50
N LEU A 80 1.25 -7.15 -1.55
CA LEU A 80 0.24 -6.29 -0.96
C LEU A 80 -1.13 -6.39 -1.63
N ASP A 81 -1.18 -6.56 -2.95
CA ASP A 81 -2.44 -6.72 -3.70
C ASP A 81 -3.27 -7.91 -3.21
N LYS A 82 -2.62 -8.95 -2.69
CA LYS A 82 -3.33 -10.09 -2.08
C LYS A 82 -4.21 -9.65 -0.93
N TYR A 83 -3.73 -8.68 -0.13
CA TYR A 83 -4.46 -8.16 1.02
C TYR A 83 -5.62 -7.25 0.63
N TYR A 84 -5.67 -6.72 -0.59
CA TYR A 84 -6.72 -5.81 -1.04
C TYR A 84 -8.11 -6.42 -0.82
N TYR A 85 -8.37 -7.61 -1.37
CA TYR A 85 -9.70 -8.21 -1.33
C TYR A 85 -10.00 -8.92 0.00
N ILE A 86 -9.08 -9.77 0.47
CA ILE A 86 -9.29 -10.65 1.64
C ILE A 86 -9.50 -9.90 2.97
N THR A 87 -9.03 -8.66 3.07
CA THR A 87 -9.23 -7.84 4.28
C THR A 87 -10.61 -7.18 4.35
N ARG A 88 -11.32 -7.07 3.22
CA ARG A 88 -12.63 -6.40 3.12
C ARG A 88 -13.78 -7.34 2.85
N TYR A 89 -13.50 -8.49 2.26
CA TYR A 89 -14.48 -9.42 1.75
C TYR A 89 -14.24 -10.80 2.39
N PRO A 90 -14.91 -11.10 3.53
CA PRO A 90 -14.75 -12.35 4.25
C PRO A 90 -15.07 -13.60 3.41
N GLU A 91 -15.84 -13.47 2.34
CA GLU A 91 -16.19 -14.56 1.42
C GLU A 91 -14.97 -15.21 0.73
N PHE A 92 -13.82 -14.51 0.69
CA PHE A 92 -12.57 -15.08 0.18
C PHE A 92 -11.77 -15.85 1.24
N LEU A 93 -12.29 -15.96 2.47
CA LEU A 93 -11.65 -16.69 3.55
C LEU A 93 -12.36 -18.04 3.77
N PRO A 94 -11.62 -19.09 4.16
CA PRO A 94 -12.18 -20.43 4.33
C PRO A 94 -13.21 -20.50 5.45
N SER A 95 -13.09 -19.67 6.50
CA SER A 95 -14.06 -19.55 7.59
C SER A 95 -13.76 -18.34 8.47
N GLY A 96 -14.80 -17.77 9.07
CA GLY A 96 -14.69 -16.73 10.10
C GLY A 96 -14.60 -15.29 9.57
N PRO A 97 -14.63 -14.30 10.48
CA PRO A 97 -14.50 -12.90 10.11
C PRO A 97 -13.06 -12.56 9.71
N SER A 98 -12.86 -11.59 8.82
CA SER A 98 -11.53 -11.23 8.29
C SER A 98 -10.50 -10.89 9.37
N TYR A 99 -10.90 -10.37 10.53
CA TYR A 99 -9.94 -10.03 11.59
C TYR A 99 -9.33 -11.26 12.29
N ASP A 100 -9.97 -12.43 12.23
CA ASP A 100 -9.47 -13.69 12.80
C ASP A 100 -8.54 -14.43 11.85
N ALA A 101 -8.57 -14.10 10.55
CA ALA A 101 -7.77 -14.76 9.53
C ALA A 101 -6.31 -14.28 9.46
N PHE A 102 -6.01 -13.10 10.01
CA PHE A 102 -4.66 -12.52 9.94
C PHE A 102 -3.98 -12.53 11.30
N GLN A 103 -2.71 -12.90 11.29
CA GLN A 103 -1.82 -12.86 12.43
C GLN A 103 -1.06 -11.54 12.50
N ILE A 104 -0.24 -11.36 13.54
CA ILE A 104 0.54 -10.13 13.73
C ILE A 104 1.60 -10.02 12.63
N GLU A 105 2.19 -11.14 12.25
CA GLU A 105 3.22 -11.26 11.23
C GLU A 105 2.72 -10.76 9.87
N ASP A 106 1.44 -11.01 9.54
CA ASP A 106 0.82 -10.50 8.31
C ASP A 106 0.75 -8.98 8.31
N SER A 107 0.44 -8.38 9.46
CA SER A 107 0.37 -6.92 9.61
C SER A 107 1.73 -6.26 9.57
N GLU A 108 2.73 -6.85 10.23
CA GLU A 108 4.12 -6.35 10.19
C GLU A 108 4.67 -6.43 8.77
N ARG A 109 4.43 -7.55 8.09
CA ARG A 109 4.85 -7.73 6.70
C ARG A 109 4.14 -6.74 5.75
N ALA A 110 2.84 -6.49 5.93
CA ALA A 110 2.13 -5.50 5.13
C ALA A 110 2.68 -4.08 5.32
N ILE A 111 3.03 -3.70 6.56
CA ILE A 111 3.67 -2.40 6.84
C ILE A 111 5.04 -2.32 6.18
N GLU A 112 5.87 -3.36 6.30
CA GLU A 112 7.21 -3.42 5.69
C GLU A 112 7.14 -3.25 4.17
N LEU A 113 6.30 -4.04 3.50
CA LEU A 113 6.10 -3.96 2.05
C LEU A 113 5.58 -2.59 1.62
N SER A 114 4.63 -2.02 2.38
CA SER A 114 4.09 -0.69 2.10
C SER A 114 5.17 0.37 2.19
N ARG A 115 6.04 0.29 3.19
CA ARG A 115 7.11 1.23 3.40
C ARG A 115 8.13 1.20 2.26
N ILE A 116 8.51 0.01 1.78
CA ILE A 116 9.41 -0.14 0.62
C ILE A 116 8.87 0.63 -0.59
N ILE A 117 7.58 0.45 -0.92
CA ILE A 117 6.96 1.12 -2.09
C ILE A 117 6.87 2.62 -1.87
N VAL A 118 6.45 3.03 -0.67
CA VAL A 118 6.25 4.45 -0.34
C VAL A 118 7.57 5.22 -0.35
N ASP A 119 8.62 4.67 0.27
CA ASP A 119 9.96 5.27 0.28
C ASP A 119 10.53 5.32 -1.15
N PHE A 120 10.36 4.24 -1.93
CA PHE A 120 10.76 4.19 -3.33
C PHE A 120 10.08 5.28 -4.18
N VAL A 121 8.78 5.51 -3.99
CA VAL A 121 8.06 6.56 -4.69
C VAL A 121 8.54 7.93 -4.22
N ALA A 122 8.73 8.13 -2.92
CA ALA A 122 9.15 9.40 -2.33
C ALA A 122 10.45 9.91 -2.97
N GLU A 123 11.45 9.03 -3.16
CA GLU A 123 12.73 9.35 -3.82
C GLU A 123 12.60 9.86 -5.27
N ARG A 124 11.44 9.65 -5.92
CA ARG A 124 11.18 9.99 -7.34
C ARG A 124 10.31 11.22 -7.54
N VAL A 125 9.81 11.79 -6.46
CA VAL A 125 8.96 13.00 -6.43
C VAL A 125 9.59 14.12 -5.60
N GLU A 126 10.84 13.94 -5.14
CA GLU A 126 11.65 15.03 -4.57
C GLU A 126 12.16 16.01 -5.63
#